data_AF-A0A4Q5TXR5-F1
#
_entry.id   AF-A0A4Q5TXR5-F1
#
_cell.length_a   1.000
_cell.length_b   1.000
_cell.length_c   1.000
_cell.angle_alpha   90.00
_cell.angle_beta   90.00
_cell.angle_gamma   90.00
#
_symmetry.space_group_name_H-M   'P 1'
#
loop_
_entity.id
_entity.type
_entity.pdbx_description
1 polymer ?
#
loop_
_entity_poly.entity_id
_entity_poly.type
_entity_poly.pdbx_seq_one_letter_code
_entity_poly.pdbx_strand_id
1 'polypeptide(L)'
;MKLFSHIPAWLRNKYLIALGVFAAIMLFFDKNDIFTQRERKSQLEDLQTSKQYYTDRISSERKELQQLKSNPGTLEKYAREKYLMKKDDEDLFIVPENPVKANN
;
A
#
# COMPACT_ATOMS: atom_id res chain seq x y z
N MET A 1 53.11 14.92 18.02
CA MET A 1 51.79 14.32 18.29
C MET A 1 51.13 15.03 19.47
N LYS A 2 50.39 16.12 19.22
CA LYS A 2 49.75 16.97 20.25
C LYS A 2 48.21 16.81 20.32
N LEU A 3 47.68 15.61 19.99
CA LEU A 3 46.23 15.37 20.03
C LEU A 3 45.73 14.94 21.43
N PHE A 4 46.59 14.40 22.28
CA PHE A 4 46.21 13.90 23.61
C PHE A 4 46.20 14.96 24.71
N SER A 5 46.61 16.20 24.43
CA SER A 5 46.76 17.26 25.43
C SER A 5 45.50 18.08 25.69
N HIS A 6 44.46 17.95 24.86
CA HIS A 6 43.19 18.69 24.99
C HIS A 6 42.02 17.78 25.38
N ILE A 7 42.29 16.50 25.66
CA ILE A 7 41.25 15.55 26.06
C ILE A 7 40.98 15.76 27.55
N PRO A 8 39.75 16.12 27.95
CA PRO A 8 39.38 16.30 29.34
C PRO A 8 39.69 15.05 30.18
N ALA A 9 40.13 15.22 31.43
CA ALA A 9 40.60 14.11 32.28
C ALA A 9 39.55 12.99 32.47
N TRP A 10 38.26 13.33 32.44
CA TRP A 10 37.17 12.36 32.52
C TRP A 10 37.10 11.43 31.30
N LEU A 11 37.51 11.89 30.11
CA LEU A 11 37.56 11.08 28.89
C LEU A 11 38.78 10.14 28.82
N ARG A 12 39.75 10.23 29.74
CA ARG A 12 40.88 9.30 29.85
C ARG A 12 40.57 8.07 30.73
N ASN A 13 39.42 8.06 31.40
CA ASN A 13 39.05 6.91 32.22
C ASN A 13 38.64 5.73 31.31
N LYS A 14 39.41 4.63 31.40
CA LYS A 14 39.15 3.38 30.64
C LYS A 14 37.73 2.84 30.83
N TYR A 15 37.11 3.05 31.99
CA TYR A 15 35.74 2.62 32.25
C TYR A 15 34.70 3.49 31.52
N LEU A 16 34.94 4.80 31.42
CA LEU A 16 34.05 5.70 30.67
C LEU A 16 34.18 5.51 29.16
N ILE A 17 35.39 5.23 28.67
CA ILE A 17 35.59 4.87 27.26
C ILE A 17 34.89 3.54 26.96
N ALA A 18 35.07 2.51 27.81
CA ALA A 18 34.41 1.22 27.63
C ALA A 18 32.87 1.35 27.68
N LEU A 19 32.34 2.13 28.61
CA LEU A 19 30.90 2.43 28.70
C LEU A 19 30.41 3.20 27.47
N GLY A 20 31.18 4.19 27.00
CA GLY A 20 30.84 4.99 25.82
C GLY A 20 30.84 4.16 24.54
N VAL A 21 31.82 3.27 24.37
CA VAL A 21 31.87 2.32 23.26
C VAL A 21 30.72 1.31 23.36
N PHE A 22 30.45 0.78 24.55
CA PHE A 22 29.30 -0.12 24.76
C PHE A 22 27.96 0.57 24.47
N ALA A 23 27.78 1.80 24.91
CA ALA A 23 26.60 2.61 24.62
C ALA A 23 26.50 2.92 23.11
N ALA A 24 27.61 3.26 22.45
CA ALA A 24 27.62 3.47 21.00
C ALA A 24 27.25 2.19 20.24
N ILE A 25 27.72 1.01 20.67
CA ILE A 25 27.32 -0.28 20.08
C ILE A 25 25.82 -0.51 20.28
N MET A 26 25.31 -0.31 21.49
CA MET A 26 23.87 -0.45 21.78
C MET A 26 22.98 0.57 21.06
N LEU A 27 23.50 1.76 20.74
CA LEU A 27 22.72 2.81 20.09
C LEU A 27 22.77 2.76 18.56
N PHE A 28 23.92 2.36 17.97
CA PHE A 28 24.14 2.39 16.53
C PHE A 28 24.17 1.01 15.86
N PHE A 29 24.55 -0.04 16.58
CA PHE A 29 24.67 -1.40 16.03
C PHE A 29 23.56 -2.34 16.50
N ASP A 30 22.74 -1.93 17.47
CA ASP A 30 21.55 -2.69 17.87
C ASP A 30 20.38 -2.49 16.89
N LYS A 31 19.43 -3.42 16.86
CA LYS A 31 18.27 -3.50 15.95
C LYS A 31 17.31 -2.30 16.00
N ASN A 32 17.56 -1.33 16.88
CA ASN A 32 16.80 -0.09 17.03
C ASN A 32 17.38 1.08 16.22
N ASP A 33 18.06 0.78 15.11
CA ASP A 33 18.48 1.81 14.17
C ASP A 33 17.29 2.68 13.73
N ILE A 34 17.50 4.00 13.81
CA ILE A 34 16.55 5.04 13.40
C ILE A 34 16.12 4.84 11.95
N PHE A 35 17.02 4.34 11.09
CA PHE A 35 16.70 4.03 9.69
C PHE A 35 15.65 2.92 9.58
N THR A 36 15.83 1.84 10.34
CA THR A 36 14.88 0.71 10.35
C THR A 36 13.53 1.13 10.93
N GLN A 37 13.52 1.97 11.97
CA GLN A 37 12.28 2.51 12.54
C GLN A 37 11.50 3.39 11.55
N ARG A 38 12.21 4.22 10.78
CA ARG A 38 11.58 5.05 9.72
C ARG A 38 10.98 4.21 8.62
N GLU A 39 11.72 3.19 8.15
CA GLU A 39 11.22 2.28 7.12
C GLU A 39 9.97 1.52 7.59
N ARG A 40 10.00 0.97 8.82
CA ARG A 40 8.83 0.30 9.41
C ARG A 40 7.63 1.23 9.54
N LYS A 41 7.85 2.50 9.89
CA LYS A 41 6.76 3.49 9.96
C LYS A 41 6.15 3.75 8.59
N SER A 42 6.96 3.89 7.55
CA SER A 42 6.47 4.02 6.18
C SER A 42 5.66 2.79 5.76
N GLN A 43 6.19 1.59 5.99
CA GLN A 43 5.48 0.34 5.70
C GLN A 43 4.15 0.23 6.44
N LEU A 44 4.10 0.72 7.70
CA LEU A 44 2.87 0.75 8.49
C LEU A 44 1.83 1.71 7.89
N GLU A 45 2.24 2.91 7.48
CA GLU A 45 1.38 3.88 6.82
C GLU A 45 0.85 3.36 5.47
N ASP A 46 1.69 2.69 4.68
CA ASP A 46 1.30 2.07 3.41
C ASP A 46 0.29 0.93 3.62
N LEU A 47 0.52 0.09 4.64
CA LEU A 47 -0.37 -1.01 4.97
C LEU A 47 -1.73 -0.50 5.47
N GLN A 48 -1.72 0.58 6.24
CA GLN A 48 -2.94 1.21 6.76
C GLN A 48 -3.74 1.88 5.63
N THR A 49 -3.07 2.57 4.71
CA THR A 49 -3.68 3.12 3.50
C THR A 49 -4.31 2.03 2.64
N SER A 50 -3.57 0.95 2.41
CA SER A 50 -4.05 -0.21 1.64
C SER A 50 -5.27 -0.84 2.30
N LYS A 51 -5.23 -1.04 3.62
CA LYS A 51 -6.37 -1.55 4.39
C LYS A 51 -7.60 -0.67 4.24
N GLN A 52 -7.44 0.65 4.34
CA GLN A 52 -8.56 1.58 4.18
C GLN A 52 -9.15 1.49 2.77
N TYR A 53 -8.30 1.55 1.74
CA TYR A 53 -8.72 1.41 0.34
C TYR A 53 -9.55 0.15 0.08
N TYR A 54 -9.08 -1.02 0.53
CA TYR A 54 -9.81 -2.28 0.34
C TYR A 54 -11.10 -2.35 1.17
N THR A 55 -11.10 -1.77 2.38
CA THR A 55 -12.31 -1.71 3.21
C THR A 55 -13.41 -0.90 2.53
N ASP A 56 -13.04 0.26 1.97
CA ASP A 56 -13.96 1.12 1.25
C ASP A 56 -14.48 0.44 -0.03
N ARG A 57 -13.60 -0.20 -0.80
CA ARG A 57 -13.97 -1.00 -1.98
C ARG A 57 -14.96 -2.10 -1.64
N ILE A 58 -14.67 -2.92 -0.62
CA ILE A 58 -15.55 -4.00 -0.17
C ILE A 58 -16.92 -3.44 0.26
N SER A 59 -16.95 -2.30 0.93
CA SER A 59 -18.22 -1.67 1.33
C SER A 59 -19.07 -1.25 0.13
N SER A 60 -18.43 -0.67 -0.90
CA SER A 60 -19.10 -0.24 -2.13
C SER A 60 -19.59 -1.43 -2.96
N GLU A 61 -18.77 -2.47 -3.13
CA GLU A 61 -19.12 -3.68 -3.85
C GLU A 61 -20.23 -4.47 -3.16
N ARG A 62 -20.23 -4.51 -1.82
CA ARG A 62 -21.35 -5.12 -1.07
C ARG A 62 -22.65 -4.39 -1.30
N LYS A 63 -22.63 -3.05 -1.37
CA LYS A 63 -23.82 -2.24 -1.66
C LYS A 63 -24.32 -2.50 -3.09
N GLU A 64 -23.41 -2.54 -4.06
CA GLU A 64 -23.74 -2.87 -5.46
C GLU A 64 -24.31 -4.29 -5.58
N LEU A 65 -23.66 -5.28 -4.96
CA LEU A 65 -24.17 -6.66 -4.89
C LEU A 65 -25.56 -6.75 -4.25
N GLN A 66 -25.81 -5.97 -3.19
CA GLN A 66 -27.13 -5.97 -2.55
C GLN A 66 -28.20 -5.37 -3.48
N GLN A 67 -27.86 -4.34 -4.25
CA GLN A 67 -28.75 -3.76 -5.27
C GLN A 67 -29.02 -4.72 -6.43
N LEU A 68 -28.01 -5.48 -6.85
CA LEU A 68 -28.15 -6.53 -7.87
C LEU A 68 -29.04 -7.69 -7.38
N LYS A 69 -28.90 -8.08 -6.10
CA LYS A 69 -29.70 -9.18 -5.50
C LYS A 69 -31.15 -8.79 -5.21
N SER A 70 -31.42 -7.52 -4.90
CA SER A 70 -32.74 -7.08 -4.48
C SER A 70 -33.69 -6.78 -5.64
N ASN A 71 -33.16 -6.50 -6.84
CA ASN A 71 -33.98 -6.12 -7.99
C ASN A 71 -33.54 -6.88 -9.27
N PRO A 72 -34.39 -7.79 -9.79
CA PRO A 72 -34.09 -8.56 -11.00
C PRO A 72 -33.87 -7.69 -12.24
N GLY A 73 -34.53 -6.52 -12.34
CA GLY A 73 -34.32 -5.60 -13.46
C GLY A 73 -32.93 -4.94 -13.43
N THR A 74 -32.39 -4.67 -12.25
CA THR A 74 -31.02 -4.13 -12.09
C THR A 74 -29.99 -5.17 -12.46
N LEU A 75 -30.23 -6.45 -12.12
CA LEU A 75 -29.38 -7.57 -12.49
C LEU A 75 -29.34 -7.78 -14.02
N GLU A 76 -30.50 -7.77 -14.67
CA GLU A 76 -30.57 -7.90 -16.14
C GLU A 76 -29.84 -6.74 -16.83
N LYS A 77 -30.07 -5.50 -16.38
CA LYS A 77 -29.38 -4.32 -16.92
C LYS A 77 -27.86 -4.46 -16.78
N TYR A 78 -27.38 -4.87 -15.62
CA TYR A 78 -25.95 -5.06 -15.36
C TYR A 78 -25.35 -6.18 -16.24
N ALA A 79 -26.05 -7.31 -16.39
CA ALA A 79 -25.62 -8.40 -17.26
C ALA A 79 -25.53 -7.97 -18.74
N ARG A 80 -26.51 -7.17 -19.22
CA ARG A 80 -26.52 -6.63 -20.58
C ARG A 80 -25.42 -5.59 -20.82
N GLU A 81 -25.23 -4.63 -19.90
CA GLU A 81 -24.26 -3.54 -20.08
C GLU A 81 -22.80 -3.96 -19.84
N LYS A 82 -22.54 -4.80 -18.83
CA LYS A 82 -21.17 -5.20 -18.46
C LYS A 82 -20.68 -6.44 -19.18
N TYR A 83 -21.57 -7.43 -19.36
CA TYR A 83 -21.20 -8.73 -19.90
C TYR A 83 -21.79 -9.00 -21.28
N LEU A 84 -22.53 -8.03 -21.85
CA LEU A 84 -23.14 -8.16 -23.18
C LEU A 84 -24.01 -9.43 -23.32
N MET A 85 -24.62 -9.86 -22.22
CA MET A 85 -25.47 -11.06 -22.21
C MET A 85 -26.76 -10.79 -22.99
N LYS A 86 -27.19 -11.78 -23.77
CA LYS A 86 -28.45 -11.81 -24.53
C LYS A 86 -29.21 -13.09 -24.24
N LYS A 87 -30.52 -13.11 -24.50
CA LYS A 87 -31.31 -14.35 -24.52
C LYS A 87 -31.15 -15.06 -25.86
N ASP A 88 -31.52 -16.33 -25.91
CA ASP A 88 -31.40 -17.15 -27.12
C ASP A 88 -32.30 -16.65 -28.27
N ASP A 89 -33.39 -15.95 -27.93
CA ASP A 89 -34.37 -15.35 -28.85
C ASP A 89 -34.06 -13.89 -29.21
N GLU A 90 -32.91 -13.36 -28.81
CA GLU A 90 -32.50 -11.97 -29.05
C GLU A 90 -31.20 -11.88 -29.86
N ASP A 91 -31.10 -10.86 -30.71
CA ASP A 91 -29.87 -10.50 -31.43
C ASP A 91 -29.22 -9.24 -30.84
N LEU A 92 -27.92 -9.34 -30.53
CA LEU A 92 -27.12 -8.26 -29.96
C LEU A 92 -26.34 -7.54 -31.06
N PHE A 93 -26.59 -6.24 -31.22
CA PHE A 93 -25.84 -5.37 -32.13
C PHE A 93 -24.93 -4.43 -31.33
N ILE A 94 -23.62 -4.51 -31.54
CA ILE A 94 -22.64 -3.59 -30.95
C ILE A 94 -22.28 -2.54 -32.00
N VAL A 95 -22.61 -1.28 -31.72
CA VAL A 95 -22.26 -0.16 -32.60
C VAL A 95 -20.96 0.48 -32.08
N PRO A 96 -19.82 0.28 -32.75
CA PRO A 96 -18.58 0.94 -32.36
C PRO A 96 -18.68 2.45 -32.62
N GLU A 97 -18.18 3.24 -31.69
CA GLU A 97 -18.18 4.71 -31.78
C GLU A 97 -17.34 5.24 -32.96
N ASN A 98 -16.40 4.41 -33.45
CA ASN A 98 -15.65 4.66 -34.68
C ASN A 98 -16.07 3.65 -35.75
N PRO A 99 -16.60 4.10 -36.91
CA PRO A 99 -16.89 3.21 -38.01
C PRO A 99 -15.58 2.61 -38.53
N VAL A 100 -15.43 1.29 -38.42
CA VAL A 100 -14.32 0.56 -39.03
C VAL A 100 -14.41 0.77 -40.53
N LYS A 101 -13.44 1.51 -41.10
CA LYS A 101 -13.31 1.62 -42.55
C LYS A 101 -12.97 0.24 -43.09
N ALA A 102 -13.89 -0.36 -43.83
CA ALA A 102 -13.63 -1.57 -44.59
C ALA A 102 -12.57 -1.24 -45.66
N ASN A 103 -11.37 -1.80 -45.50
CA ASN A 103 -10.33 -1.73 -46.52
C ASN A 103 -10.64 -2.82 -47.55
N ASN A 104 -10.95 -2.41 -48.79
CA ASN A 104 -11.06 -3.27 -49.96
C ASN A 104 -9.66 -3.70 -50.43
#